data_AF-A0A8H7ZLY0-F1
#
_entry.id   AF-A0A8H7ZLY0-F1
#
_cell.length_a   1.000
_cell.length_b   1.000
_cell.length_c   1.000
_cell.angle_alpha   90.00
_cell.angle_beta   90.00
_cell.angle_gamma   90.00
#
_symmetry.space_group_name_H-M   'P 1'
#
loop_
_entity.id
_entity.type
_entity.pdbx_description
1 polymer ?
#
loop_
_entity_poly.entity_id
_entity_poly.type
_entity_poly.pdbx_seq_one_letter_code
_entity_poly.pdbx_strand_id
1 'polypeptide(L)'
;NCWPNVAGDGSCDVNIEYELENDALEFTDVVIAIPIPPGAKPQVAVVDGQFHVDHQHGLLNWQIAAIDLNSRVGTLEFNIPGHGDVNSFFPVTVSFQCNRSYSGVDVVDATAVDGGGPIKFSKEIDLTAEEYSVV
;
A
#
# COMPACT_ATOMS: atom_id res chain seq x y z
N ASN A 1 7.69 -6.24 -0.48
CA ASN A 1 9.16 -6.23 -0.60
C ASN A 1 9.60 -5.20 -1.64
N CYS A 2 10.81 -4.64 -1.54
CA CYS A 2 11.40 -3.71 -2.50
C CYS A 2 12.87 -4.06 -2.74
N TRP A 3 13.26 -4.23 -4.01
CA TRP A 3 14.61 -4.61 -4.40
C TRP A 3 15.12 -3.75 -5.57
N PRO A 4 15.82 -2.65 -5.26
CA PRO A 4 16.55 -1.89 -6.26
C PRO A 4 17.87 -2.58 -6.62
N ASN A 5 18.22 -2.58 -7.90
CA ASN A 5 19.43 -3.14 -8.47
C ASN A 5 20.07 -2.14 -9.44
N VAL A 6 21.31 -1.75 -9.17
CA VAL A 6 22.04 -0.77 -9.99
C VAL A 6 22.72 -1.47 -11.15
N ALA A 7 22.37 -1.07 -12.37
CA ALA A 7 22.99 -1.58 -13.59
C ALA A 7 24.35 -0.92 -13.86
N GLY A 8 25.18 -1.58 -14.67
CA GLY A 8 26.53 -1.11 -14.99
C GLY A 8 26.60 0.19 -15.81
N ASP A 9 25.47 0.61 -16.39
CA ASP A 9 25.33 1.88 -17.11
C ASP A 9 24.84 3.05 -16.22
N GLY A 10 24.68 2.79 -14.91
CA GLY A 10 24.21 3.76 -13.92
C GLY A 10 22.70 3.92 -13.86
N SER A 11 21.93 3.10 -14.59
CA SER A 11 20.49 2.96 -14.36
C SER A 11 20.19 2.10 -13.13
N CYS A 12 18.96 2.15 -12.63
CA CYS A 12 18.52 1.27 -11.54
C CYS A 12 17.19 0.60 -11.88
N ASP A 13 17.21 -0.73 -11.91
CA ASP A 13 16.03 -1.58 -12.00
C ASP A 13 15.46 -1.79 -10.60
N VAL A 14 14.17 -1.58 -10.42
CA VAL A 14 13.49 -1.73 -9.12
C VAL A 14 12.33 -2.70 -9.29
N ASN A 15 12.37 -3.78 -8.50
CA ASN A 15 11.25 -4.71 -8.36
C ASN A 15 10.60 -4.52 -7.00
N ILE A 16 9.29 -4.31 -6.99
CA ILE A 16 8.48 -4.15 -5.78
C ILE A 16 7.30 -5.11 -5.86
N GLU A 17 6.99 -5.75 -4.75
CA GLU A 17 5.85 -6.67 -4.65
C GLU A 17 5.13 -6.53 -3.32
N TYR A 18 3.86 -6.95 -3.30
CA TYR A 18 3.11 -7.15 -2.07
C TYR A 18 2.58 -8.58 -1.99
N GLU A 19 2.33 -9.04 -0.77
CA GLU A 19 1.61 -10.29 -0.48
C GLU A 19 0.63 -10.04 0.69
N LEU A 20 -0.62 -10.47 0.52
CA LEU A 20 -1.63 -10.50 1.57
C LEU A 20 -1.39 -11.72 2.45
N GLU A 21 -0.88 -11.50 3.65
CA GLU A 21 -0.62 -12.59 4.61
C GLU A 21 -1.85 -12.94 5.47
N ASN A 22 -2.72 -11.97 5.74
CA ASN A 22 -3.92 -12.19 6.54
C ASN A 22 -5.15 -12.29 5.63
N ASP A 23 -5.51 -13.54 5.33
CA ASP A 23 -6.65 -13.93 4.49
C ASP A 23 -8.03 -13.43 4.98
N ALA A 24 -8.12 -12.90 6.21
CA ALA A 24 -9.35 -12.30 6.74
C ALA A 24 -9.48 -10.80 6.44
N LEU A 25 -8.43 -10.16 5.93
CA LEU A 25 -8.40 -8.73 5.63
C LEU A 25 -8.62 -8.48 4.14
N GLU A 26 -9.27 -7.37 3.85
CA GLU A 26 -9.44 -6.83 2.50
C GLU A 26 -9.08 -5.35 2.58
N PHE A 27 -8.23 -4.90 1.66
CA PHE A 27 -7.78 -3.52 1.60
C PHE A 27 -8.28 -2.88 0.31
N THR A 28 -8.80 -1.66 0.40
CA THR A 28 -9.24 -0.86 -0.75
C THR A 28 -8.48 0.43 -0.84
N ASP A 29 -8.48 1.05 -2.03
CA ASP A 29 -7.79 2.31 -2.31
C ASP A 29 -6.32 2.29 -1.87
N VAL A 30 -5.63 1.18 -2.16
CA VAL A 30 -4.25 0.97 -1.73
C VAL A 30 -3.31 1.79 -2.59
N VAL A 31 -2.46 2.58 -1.93
CA VAL A 31 -1.37 3.32 -2.57
C VAL A 31 -0.05 2.93 -1.91
N ILE A 32 0.83 2.31 -2.68
CA ILE A 32 2.23 2.10 -2.31
C ILE A 32 3.02 3.23 -2.96
N ALA A 33 3.57 4.15 -2.16
CA ALA A 33 4.30 5.31 -2.65
C ALA A 33 5.82 5.08 -2.54
N ILE A 34 6.49 5.10 -3.69
CA ILE A 34 7.93 4.88 -3.82
C ILE A 34 8.61 6.23 -4.08
N PRO A 35 9.50 6.70 -3.20
CA PRO A 35 10.36 7.85 -3.50
C PRO A 35 11.15 7.64 -4.79
N ILE A 36 11.29 8.69 -5.59
CA ILE A 36 12.12 8.68 -6.79
C ILE A 36 13.02 9.92 -6.81
N PRO A 37 14.21 9.84 -7.43
CA PRO A 37 15.10 10.98 -7.53
C PRO A 37 14.43 12.20 -8.20
N PRO A 38 14.79 13.44 -7.82
CA PRO A 38 14.26 14.64 -8.45
C PRO A 38 14.48 14.66 -9.97
N GLY A 39 13.40 14.89 -10.73
CA GLY A 39 13.44 14.93 -12.19
C GLY A 39 13.57 13.55 -12.87
N ALA A 40 13.59 12.47 -12.10
CA ALA A 40 13.60 11.12 -12.65
C ALA A 40 12.33 10.84 -13.47
N LYS A 41 12.48 9.98 -14.48
CA LYS A 41 11.39 9.50 -15.33
C LYS A 41 11.36 7.96 -15.27
N PRO A 42 10.62 7.37 -14.31
CA PRO A 42 10.49 5.92 -14.22
C PRO A 42 9.94 5.33 -15.51
N GLN A 43 10.57 4.26 -15.98
CA GLN A 43 10.12 3.46 -17.10
C GLN A 43 9.50 2.18 -16.55
N VAL A 44 8.17 2.16 -16.41
CA VAL A 44 7.44 1.01 -15.86
C VAL A 44 7.34 -0.08 -16.92
N ALA A 45 7.81 -1.28 -16.58
CA ALA A 45 7.80 -2.47 -17.44
C ALA A 45 6.63 -3.39 -17.10
N VAL A 46 6.36 -3.60 -15.80
CA VAL A 46 5.27 -4.43 -15.28
C VAL A 46 4.55 -3.66 -14.18
N VAL A 47 3.22 -3.73 -14.16
CA VAL A 47 2.42 -3.17 -13.07
C VAL A 47 1.11 -3.94 -12.94
N ASP A 48 0.86 -4.48 -11.76
CA ASP A 48 -0.46 -4.95 -11.36
C ASP A 48 -1.27 -3.77 -10.82
N GLY A 49 -2.31 -3.34 -11.53
CA GLY A 49 -3.09 -2.15 -11.19
C GLY A 49 -2.69 -0.94 -12.02
N GLN A 50 -2.47 0.21 -11.38
CA GLN A 50 -2.13 1.47 -12.03
C GLN A 50 -0.96 2.15 -11.35
N PHE A 51 -0.33 3.10 -12.03
CA PHE A 51 0.69 3.94 -11.42
C PHE A 51 0.50 5.42 -11.79
N HIS A 52 0.98 6.30 -10.93
CA HIS A 52 1.02 7.73 -11.15
C HIS A 52 2.37 8.29 -10.69
N VAL A 53 3.01 9.11 -11.54
CA VAL A 53 4.24 9.81 -11.17
C VAL A 53 3.90 11.21 -10.68
N ASP A 54 4.07 11.43 -9.39
CA ASP A 54 3.95 12.73 -8.75
C ASP A 54 5.31 13.42 -8.72
N HIS A 55 5.59 14.20 -9.77
CA HIS A 55 6.84 14.95 -9.88
C HIS A 55 6.97 16.08 -8.85
N GLN A 56 5.86 16.56 -8.28
CA GLN A 56 5.89 17.63 -7.30
C GLN A 56 6.45 17.13 -5.96
N HIS A 57 6.07 15.92 -5.57
CA HIS A 57 6.54 15.29 -4.33
C HIS A 57 7.66 14.27 -4.54
N GLY A 58 8.03 13.97 -5.79
CA GLY A 58 9.09 13.02 -6.10
C GLY A 58 8.69 11.58 -5.79
N LEU A 59 7.46 11.19 -6.16
CA LEU A 59 6.89 9.88 -5.87
C LEU A 59 6.45 9.15 -7.14
N LEU A 60 6.68 7.84 -7.18
CA LEU A 60 5.96 6.89 -8.02
C LEU A 60 4.89 6.22 -7.14
N ASN A 61 3.63 6.56 -7.37
CA ASN A 61 2.50 6.00 -6.64
C ASN A 61 1.98 4.77 -7.38
N TRP A 62 2.12 3.60 -6.78
CA TRP A 62 1.51 2.36 -7.24
C TRP A 62 0.12 2.22 -6.63
N GLN A 63 -0.91 2.18 -7.47
CA GLN A 63 -2.32 2.23 -7.08
C GLN A 63 -3.00 0.90 -7.38
N ILE A 64 -3.53 0.27 -6.33
CA ILE A 64 -4.21 -1.02 -6.39
C ILE A 64 -5.62 -0.84 -5.82
N ALA A 65 -6.64 -1.14 -6.62
CA ALA A 65 -8.03 -0.89 -6.23
C ALA A 65 -8.47 -1.75 -5.03
N ALA A 66 -8.07 -3.02 -5.01
CA ALA A 66 -8.35 -3.95 -3.93
C ALA A 66 -7.26 -5.03 -3.80
N ILE A 67 -6.88 -5.33 -2.56
CA ILE A 67 -6.06 -6.48 -2.18
C ILE A 67 -6.93 -7.40 -1.32
N ASP A 68 -7.26 -8.57 -1.86
CA ASP A 68 -8.10 -9.58 -1.23
C ASP A 68 -7.63 -11.01 -1.58
N LEU A 69 -8.44 -12.02 -1.27
CA LEU A 69 -8.14 -13.42 -1.58
C LEU A 69 -8.02 -13.75 -3.08
N ASN A 70 -8.57 -12.92 -3.96
CA ASN A 70 -8.47 -13.08 -5.41
C ASN A 70 -7.25 -12.35 -5.99
N SER A 71 -6.70 -11.36 -5.28
CA SER A 71 -5.55 -10.54 -5.69
C SER A 71 -4.44 -10.50 -4.63
N ARG A 72 -4.13 -11.66 -4.03
CA ARG A 72 -3.24 -11.81 -2.86
C ARG A 72 -1.82 -11.32 -3.10
N VAL A 73 -1.35 -11.33 -4.34
CA VAL A 73 -0.01 -10.89 -4.71
C VAL A 73 -0.09 -9.91 -5.86
N GLY A 74 0.89 -9.02 -5.94
CA GLY A 74 1.06 -8.14 -7.10
C GLY A 74 2.50 -7.66 -7.17
N THR A 75 2.90 -7.22 -8.36
CA THR A 75 4.24 -6.71 -8.65
C THR A 75 4.21 -5.39 -9.42
N LEU A 76 5.27 -4.61 -9.22
CA LEU A 76 5.63 -3.42 -9.97
C LEU A 76 7.13 -3.51 -10.32
N GLU A 77 7.43 -3.46 -11.61
CA GLU A 77 8.79 -3.41 -12.14
C GLU A 77 9.00 -2.12 -12.91
N PHE A 78 10.04 -1.36 -12.57
CA PHE A 78 10.42 -0.17 -13.31
C PHE A 78 11.94 0.04 -13.34
N ASN A 79 12.40 0.80 -14.34
CA ASN A 79 13.78 1.25 -14.43
C ASN A 79 13.87 2.79 -14.31
N ILE A 80 14.93 3.30 -13.67
CA ILE A 80 15.30 4.72 -13.73
C ILE A 80 16.67 4.88 -14.39
N PRO A 81 16.74 5.39 -15.63
CA PRO A 81 18.01 5.63 -16.31
C PRO A 81 18.84 6.73 -15.64
N GLY A 82 20.15 6.51 -15.51
CA GLY A 82 21.10 7.53 -15.03
C GLY A 82 21.01 7.84 -13.53
N HIS A 83 20.24 7.06 -12.76
CA HIS A 83 20.15 7.15 -11.31
C HIS A 83 20.46 5.79 -10.69
N GLY A 84 21.61 5.70 -10.01
CA GLY A 84 22.12 4.45 -9.42
C GLY A 84 22.22 4.47 -7.89
N ASP A 85 21.52 5.38 -7.20
CA ASP A 85 21.47 5.39 -5.73
C ASP A 85 20.24 4.65 -5.22
N VAL A 86 20.45 3.46 -4.66
CA VAL A 86 19.39 2.61 -4.10
C VAL A 86 18.65 3.27 -2.94
N ASN A 87 19.29 4.18 -2.20
CA ASN A 87 18.66 4.84 -1.06
C ASN A 87 17.60 5.85 -1.48
N SER A 88 17.61 6.27 -2.75
CA SER A 88 16.63 7.21 -3.29
C SER A 88 15.23 6.61 -3.46
N PHE A 89 15.06 5.29 -3.25
CA PHE A 89 13.78 4.57 -3.34
C PHE A 89 13.11 4.31 -1.99
N PHE A 90 13.69 4.83 -0.91
CA PHE A 90 13.23 4.58 0.45
C PHE A 90 13.02 5.90 1.22
N PRO A 91 12.12 5.92 2.22
CA PRO A 91 11.23 4.83 2.61
C PRO A 91 10.05 4.65 1.63
N VAL A 92 9.68 3.40 1.36
CA VAL A 92 8.42 3.12 0.65
C VAL A 92 7.29 3.18 1.66
N THR A 93 6.25 3.96 1.39
CA THR A 93 5.09 4.07 2.29
C THR A 93 3.85 3.41 1.71
N VAL A 94 2.96 2.93 2.58
CA VAL A 94 1.71 2.28 2.16
C VAL A 94 0.52 2.95 2.85
N SER A 95 -0.50 3.30 2.08
CA SER A 95 -1.80 3.73 2.58
C SER A 95 -2.91 2.85 2.00
N PHE A 96 -3.97 2.65 2.77
CA PHE A 96 -5.12 1.83 2.40
C PHE A 96 -6.32 2.19 3.28
N GLN A 97 -7.49 1.68 2.91
CA GLN A 97 -8.68 1.62 3.76
C GLN A 97 -9.04 0.16 4.03
N CYS A 98 -9.56 -0.12 5.22
CA CYS A 98 -10.09 -1.43 5.57
C CYS A 98 -11.26 -1.27 6.54
N ASN A 99 -12.38 -1.92 6.24
CA ASN A 99 -13.62 -1.83 7.03
C ASN A 99 -13.73 -2.94 8.11
N ARG A 100 -12.60 -3.55 8.46
CA ARG A 100 -12.51 -4.64 9.44
C ARG A 100 -11.48 -4.30 10.52
N SER A 101 -11.85 -4.63 11.76
CA SER A 101 -10.94 -4.50 12.90
C SER A 101 -9.78 -5.49 12.78
N TYR A 102 -8.55 -4.99 12.90
CA TYR A 102 -7.35 -5.84 12.89
C TYR A 102 -7.32 -6.82 14.07
N SER A 103 -7.78 -6.40 15.25
CA SER A 103 -7.79 -7.21 16.48
C SER A 103 -8.96 -8.18 16.57
N GLY A 104 -9.91 -8.12 15.62
CA GLY A 104 -11.15 -8.88 15.65
C GLY A 104 -12.15 -8.42 16.72
N VAL A 105 -11.89 -7.29 17.40
CA VAL A 105 -12.83 -6.68 18.34
C VAL A 105 -14.03 -6.14 17.57
N ASP A 106 -15.23 -6.48 18.06
CA ASP A 106 -16.47 -6.06 17.43
C ASP A 106 -17.57 -5.77 18.47
N VAL A 107 -18.46 -4.84 18.13
CA VAL A 107 -19.69 -4.59 18.90
C VAL A 107 -20.79 -5.46 18.30
N VAL A 108 -21.22 -6.46 19.09
CA VAL A 108 -22.22 -7.46 18.67
C VAL A 108 -23.62 -7.16 19.17
N ASP A 109 -23.76 -6.45 20.30
CA ASP A 109 -25.06 -6.09 20.88
C ASP A 109 -24.96 -4.84 21.75
N ALA A 110 -26.10 -4.18 21.98
CA ALA A 110 -26.25 -3.03 22.86
C ALA A 110 -27.55 -3.17 23.68
N THR A 111 -27.45 -3.01 25.01
CA THR A 111 -28.59 -3.19 25.93
C THR A 111 -28.81 -1.96 26.80
N ALA A 112 -30.07 -1.61 27.05
CA ALA A 112 -30.44 -0.55 27.98
C ALA A 112 -30.02 -0.90 29.41
N VAL A 113 -29.41 0.06 30.11
CA VAL A 113 -29.01 -0.08 31.52
C VAL A 113 -30.24 -0.35 32.40
N ASP A 114 -31.33 0.37 32.13
CA ASP A 114 -32.59 0.25 32.85
C ASP A 114 -33.53 -0.69 32.10
N GLY A 115 -33.73 -1.90 32.63
CA GLY A 115 -34.69 -2.88 32.10
C GLY A 115 -34.15 -3.86 31.05
N GLY A 116 -32.86 -3.76 30.67
CA GLY A 116 -32.16 -4.80 29.91
C GLY A 116 -32.66 -5.05 28.49
N GLY A 117 -33.47 -4.14 27.92
CA GLY A 117 -33.99 -4.27 26.56
C GLY A 117 -32.91 -4.04 25.49
N PRO A 118 -32.94 -4.77 24.36
CA PRO A 118 -32.01 -4.55 23.25
C PRO A 118 -32.23 -3.16 22.62
N ILE A 119 -31.13 -2.51 22.24
CA ILE A 119 -31.10 -1.20 21.60
C ILE A 119 -30.59 -1.35 20.17
N LYS A 120 -31.26 -0.67 19.24
CA LYS A 120 -30.77 -0.54 17.86
C LYS A 120 -29.55 0.37 17.83
N PHE A 121 -28.48 -0.08 17.20
CA PHE A 121 -27.28 0.71 16.96
C PHE A 121 -26.78 0.51 15.53
N SER A 122 -25.90 1.40 15.10
CA SER A 122 -25.07 1.26 13.90
C SER A 122 -23.60 1.35 14.33
N LYS A 123 -22.71 0.76 13.55
CA LYS A 123 -21.26 0.86 13.75
C LYS A 123 -20.57 1.18 12.44
N GLU A 124 -19.46 1.87 12.56
CA GLU A 124 -18.50 2.15 11.49
C GLU A 124 -17.15 1.65 12.01
N ILE A 125 -16.44 0.90 11.16
CA ILE A 125 -15.14 0.32 11.48
C ILE A 125 -14.20 0.82 10.40
N ASP A 126 -13.10 1.44 10.82
CA ASP A 126 -12.08 1.97 9.93
C ASP A 126 -10.69 1.58 10.47
N LEU A 127 -9.90 0.94 9.61
CA LEU A 127 -8.51 0.57 9.84
C LEU A 127 -7.65 1.28 8.81
N THR A 128 -6.84 2.21 9.30
CA THR A 128 -5.86 2.98 8.54
C THR A 128 -4.47 2.82 9.16
N ALA A 129 -3.42 2.94 8.34
CA ALA A 129 -2.05 2.99 8.82
C ALA A 129 -1.65 4.43 9.13
N GLU A 130 -1.08 4.67 10.31
CA GLU A 130 -0.46 5.96 10.65
C GLU A 130 0.93 6.09 10.00
N GLU A 131 1.77 5.06 10.17
CA GLU A 131 3.05 4.91 9.46
C GLU A 131 3.22 3.42 9.09
N TYR A 132 3.27 3.13 7.80
CA TYR A 132 3.66 1.83 7.28
C TYR A 132 4.77 2.06 6.27
N SER A 133 6.01 1.77 6.68
CA SER A 133 7.21 2.04 5.89
C SER A 133 8.10 0.81 5.72
N VAL A 134 8.65 0.67 4.51
CA VAL A 134 9.77 -0.23 4.22
C VAL A 134 11.02 0.65 4.13
N VAL A 135 12.06 0.30 4.89
CA VAL A 135 13.34 1.04 5.01
C VAL A 135 14.53 0.22 4.54
#